data_AF-A0A0F0CDC3-F1
#
_entry.id   AF-A0A0F0CDC3-F1
#
_cell.length_a   1.000
_cell.length_b   1.000
_cell.length_c   1.000
_cell.angle_alpha   90.00
_cell.angle_beta   90.00
_cell.angle_gamma   90.00
#
_symmetry.space_group_name_H-M   'P 1'
#
loop_
_entity.id
_entity.type
_entity.pdbx_description
1 polymer ?
#
loop_
_entity_poly.entity_id
_entity_poly.type
_entity_poly.pdbx_seq_one_letter_code
_entity_poly.pdbx_strand_id
1 'polypeptide(L)'
;MKTESVKEFLKRKNVNITVQTYLIDALGAMAFGLFASLLIGTIFGTLGQQFDIEIFNVIADYAKSATGAALGIAIAHALKAPQLVLFSAATVGIAGNTLGGPVGALVATIIAAELGKIVSKETRLDIIVTPGITIISGVLVAQFVGPGVAGFMNWFGNLVKTATEMQPFIMGILVSALIGVALTLPISSAAICIALSLDGLAGGAATAGCCAQMIGFAVMSYRENKVGGLMAQGLGTSMLQMGNIVLNPRIWIPPTLASMITGPVATVVFGLKNIPAGSGMGTCGLVGPIGVYTAMGGGARMWLGILLVCFVLPAVLTFIFGEILRRMGWIKEGDLKLDL
;
A
#
# COMPACT_ATOMS: atom_id res chain seq x y z
N MET A 1 -29.99 18.37 32.57
CA MET A 1 -28.91 17.86 31.71
C MET A 1 -28.82 16.36 31.91
N LYS A 2 -29.24 15.53 30.94
CA LYS A 2 -28.94 14.10 31.01
C LYS A 2 -27.43 13.98 30.86
N THR A 3 -26.78 13.36 31.84
CA THR A 3 -25.36 13.02 31.77
C THR A 3 -25.20 11.99 30.65
N GLU A 4 -24.94 12.46 29.42
CA GLU A 4 -24.58 11.56 28.32
C GLU A 4 -23.39 10.72 28.77
N SER A 5 -23.50 9.41 28.65
CA SER A 5 -22.37 8.52 28.88
C SER A 5 -21.24 8.89 27.92
N VAL A 6 -19.99 8.90 28.37
CA VAL A 6 -18.81 9.17 27.51
C VAL A 6 -18.83 8.28 26.26
N LYS A 7 -19.37 7.06 26.34
CA LYS A 7 -19.57 6.16 25.18
C LYS A 7 -20.61 6.68 24.18
N GLU A 8 -21.71 7.28 24.65
CA GLU A 8 -22.76 7.83 23.78
C GLU A 8 -22.28 9.08 23.05
N PHE A 9 -21.50 9.93 23.75
CA PHE A 9 -20.87 11.11 23.16
C PHE A 9 -19.87 10.73 22.05
N LEU A 10 -18.97 9.78 22.32
CA LEU A 10 -18.00 9.30 21.33
C LEU A 10 -18.68 8.65 20.12
N LYS A 11 -19.74 7.86 20.34
CA LYS A 11 -20.52 7.25 19.26
C LYS A 11 -21.25 8.30 18.40
N ARG A 12 -21.79 9.36 19.02
CA ARG A 12 -22.41 10.49 18.30
C ARG A 12 -21.40 11.25 17.43
N LYS A 13 -20.14 11.34 17.87
CA LYS A 13 -19.06 12.01 17.13
C LYS A 13 -18.35 11.12 16.10
N ASN A 14 -18.82 9.89 15.85
CA ASN A 14 -18.13 8.89 15.02
C ASN A 14 -16.67 8.63 15.46
N VAL A 15 -16.42 8.68 16.77
CA VAL A 15 -15.12 8.30 17.35
C VAL A 15 -15.22 6.84 17.77
N ASN A 16 -14.77 5.95 16.88
CA ASN A 16 -14.66 4.52 17.17
C ASN A 16 -13.18 4.17 17.33
N ILE A 17 -12.72 4.17 18.58
CA ILE A 17 -11.36 3.73 18.93
C ILE A 17 -11.32 2.20 18.78
N THR A 18 -11.11 1.72 17.57
CA THR A 18 -10.89 0.31 17.28
C THR A 18 -9.61 0.13 16.49
N VAL A 19 -8.94 -1.00 16.71
CA VAL A 19 -7.73 -1.38 15.98
C VAL A 19 -8.00 -1.42 14.46
N GLN A 20 -9.19 -1.85 14.07
CA GLN A 20 -9.63 -1.86 12.67
C GLN A 20 -9.69 -0.44 12.09
N THR A 21 -10.29 0.52 12.78
CA THR A 21 -10.42 1.90 12.28
C THR A 21 -9.06 2.60 12.11
N TYR A 22 -8.10 2.38 13.01
CA TYR A 22 -6.82 3.09 12.96
C TYR A 22 -5.71 2.35 12.19
N LEU A 23 -5.60 1.03 12.33
CA LEU A 23 -4.52 0.27 11.69
C LEU A 23 -4.92 -0.33 10.34
N ILE A 24 -6.22 -0.50 10.06
CA ILE A 24 -6.69 -1.08 8.80
C ILE A 24 -7.30 0.00 7.93
N ASP A 25 -8.34 0.70 8.42
CA ASP A 25 -9.08 1.65 7.60
C ASP A 25 -8.27 2.92 7.31
N ALA A 26 -7.69 3.55 8.34
CA ALA A 26 -6.87 4.75 8.15
C ALA A 26 -5.56 4.47 7.39
N LEU A 27 -4.87 3.36 7.71
CA LEU A 27 -3.65 2.94 7.01
C LEU A 27 -3.94 2.54 5.56
N GLY A 28 -5.07 1.87 5.29
CA GLY A 28 -5.53 1.58 3.94
C GLY A 28 -5.88 2.86 3.15
N ALA A 29 -6.57 3.81 3.79
CA ALA A 29 -6.91 5.08 3.15
C ALA A 29 -5.71 5.95 2.82
N MET A 30 -4.67 5.91 3.67
CA MET A 30 -3.38 6.55 3.42
C MET A 30 -2.80 6.13 2.05
N ALA A 31 -2.88 4.84 1.70
CA ALA A 31 -2.41 4.34 0.40
C ALA A 31 -3.18 4.98 -0.77
N PHE A 32 -4.50 5.17 -0.68
CA PHE A 32 -5.25 5.89 -1.71
C PHE A 32 -4.80 7.34 -1.87
N GLY A 33 -4.52 8.03 -0.77
CA GLY A 33 -3.94 9.38 -0.79
C GLY A 33 -2.61 9.42 -1.54
N LEU A 34 -1.71 8.48 -1.25
CA LEU A 34 -0.41 8.34 -1.93
C LEU A 34 -0.54 7.96 -3.41
N PHE A 35 -1.53 7.14 -3.77
CA PHE A 35 -1.78 6.81 -5.17
C PHE A 35 -2.22 8.03 -5.95
N ALA A 36 -3.22 8.75 -5.44
CA ALA A 36 -3.76 9.93 -6.10
C ALA A 36 -2.72 11.06 -6.26
N SER A 37 -1.69 11.11 -5.41
CA SER A 37 -0.68 12.15 -5.40
C SER A 37 0.71 11.65 -5.86
N LEU A 38 1.45 10.98 -4.98
CA LEU A 38 2.86 10.65 -5.14
C LEU A 38 3.08 9.72 -6.31
N LEU A 39 2.22 8.71 -6.45
CA LEU A 39 2.39 7.70 -7.46
C LEU A 39 2.08 8.23 -8.86
N ILE A 40 0.91 8.86 -9.03
CA ILE A 40 0.54 9.51 -10.29
C ILE A 40 1.56 10.59 -10.65
N GLY A 41 2.00 11.39 -9.68
CA GLY A 41 3.07 12.37 -9.90
C GLY A 41 4.39 11.73 -10.32
N THR A 42 4.72 10.55 -9.79
CA THR A 42 5.91 9.81 -10.20
C THR A 42 5.77 9.27 -11.63
N ILE A 43 4.60 8.74 -12.01
CA ILE A 43 4.31 8.30 -13.38
C ILE A 43 4.49 9.46 -14.36
N PHE A 44 3.84 10.61 -14.11
CA PHE A 44 3.97 11.77 -14.98
C PHE A 44 5.42 12.26 -15.05
N GLY A 45 6.15 12.28 -13.93
CA GLY A 45 7.56 12.69 -13.93
C GLY A 45 8.44 11.75 -14.76
N THR A 46 8.18 10.45 -14.68
CA THR A 46 8.88 9.44 -15.51
C THR A 46 8.57 9.61 -17.00
N LEU A 47 7.31 9.82 -17.35
CA LEU A 47 6.92 10.08 -18.74
C LEU A 47 7.51 11.40 -19.25
N GLY A 48 7.49 12.45 -18.43
CA GLY A 48 8.04 13.76 -18.76
C GLY A 48 9.54 13.70 -19.04
N GLN A 49 10.30 12.99 -18.20
CA GLN A 49 11.73 12.76 -18.41
C GLN A 49 12.03 11.91 -19.64
N GLN A 50 11.20 10.91 -19.94
CA GLN A 50 11.47 9.95 -21.01
C GLN A 50 11.07 10.46 -22.40
N PHE A 51 9.97 11.21 -22.48
CA PHE A 51 9.47 11.80 -23.73
C PHE A 51 9.91 13.25 -23.92
N ASP A 52 10.68 13.80 -22.97
CA ASP A 52 11.15 15.20 -22.94
C ASP A 52 9.99 16.21 -23.02
N ILE A 53 8.89 15.90 -22.30
CA ILE A 53 7.66 16.69 -22.26
C ILE A 53 7.60 17.46 -20.94
N GLU A 54 7.96 18.75 -20.98
CA GLU A 54 8.07 19.61 -19.79
C GLU A 54 6.76 19.72 -19.00
N ILE A 55 5.60 19.76 -19.69
CA ILE A 55 4.29 19.86 -19.02
C ILE A 55 4.03 18.66 -18.08
N PHE A 56 4.56 17.48 -18.37
CA PHE A 56 4.41 16.32 -17.49
C PHE A 56 5.27 16.43 -16.23
N ASN A 57 6.43 17.07 -16.31
CA ASN A 57 7.24 17.36 -15.12
C ASN A 57 6.54 18.38 -14.21
N VAL A 58 5.90 19.41 -14.80
CA VAL A 58 5.10 20.38 -14.03
C VAL A 58 3.93 19.69 -13.31
N ILE A 59 3.18 18.81 -14.01
CA ILE A 59 2.09 18.03 -13.40
C ILE A 59 2.64 17.13 -12.28
N ALA A 60 3.79 16.50 -12.49
CA ALA A 60 4.45 15.65 -11.51
C ALA A 60 4.76 16.40 -10.21
N ASP A 61 5.28 17.62 -10.30
CA ASP A 61 5.67 18.43 -9.15
C ASP A 61 4.46 18.89 -8.33
N TYR A 62 3.38 19.31 -9.00
CA TYR A 62 2.11 19.61 -8.32
C TYR A 62 1.52 18.38 -7.62
N ALA A 63 1.50 17.22 -8.29
CA ALA A 63 0.99 15.99 -7.70
C ALA A 63 1.83 15.52 -6.50
N LYS A 64 3.16 15.59 -6.59
CA LYS A 64 4.07 15.20 -5.50
C LYS A 64 3.98 16.15 -4.31
N SER A 65 3.93 17.47 -4.54
CA SER A 65 3.80 18.47 -3.47
C SER A 65 2.48 18.34 -2.69
N ALA A 66 1.41 17.89 -3.35
CA ALA A 66 0.12 17.64 -2.71
C ALA A 66 0.08 16.37 -1.82
N THR A 67 1.16 15.59 -1.75
CA THR A 67 1.14 14.28 -1.07
C THR A 67 0.75 14.35 0.39
N GLY A 68 1.33 15.27 1.16
CA GLY A 68 0.95 15.42 2.57
C GLY A 68 -0.53 15.81 2.74
N ALA A 69 -1.06 16.67 1.87
CA ALA A 69 -2.46 17.06 1.91
C ALA A 69 -3.39 15.89 1.56
N ALA A 70 -3.06 15.15 0.50
CA ALA A 70 -3.83 13.97 0.07
C ALA A 70 -3.86 12.89 1.16
N LEU A 71 -2.73 12.67 1.84
CA LEU A 71 -2.62 11.78 2.99
C LEU A 71 -3.56 12.21 4.12
N GLY A 72 -3.49 13.48 4.54
CA GLY A 72 -4.31 14.00 5.63
C GLY A 72 -5.81 13.90 5.34
N ILE A 73 -6.24 14.26 4.13
CA ILE A 73 -7.64 14.18 3.72
C ILE A 73 -8.10 12.72 3.66
N ALA A 74 -7.31 11.81 3.06
CA ALA A 74 -7.70 10.42 2.92
C ALA A 74 -7.90 9.73 4.29
N ILE A 75 -6.99 10.00 5.23
CA ILE A 75 -7.08 9.46 6.59
C ILE A 75 -8.27 10.05 7.35
N ALA A 76 -8.46 11.36 7.33
CA ALA A 76 -9.60 11.99 7.97
C ALA A 76 -10.94 11.56 7.34
N HIS A 77 -10.97 11.27 6.04
CA HIS A 77 -12.13 10.71 5.36
C HIS A 77 -12.47 9.30 5.88
N ALA A 78 -11.47 8.42 6.02
CA ALA A 78 -11.66 7.09 6.59
C ALA A 78 -12.17 7.13 8.04
N LEU A 79 -11.73 8.12 8.81
CA LEU A 79 -12.20 8.40 10.17
C LEU A 79 -13.59 9.07 10.23
N LYS A 80 -14.25 9.26 9.07
CA LYS A 80 -15.57 9.90 8.92
C LYS A 80 -15.62 11.28 9.57
N ALA A 81 -14.53 12.04 9.43
CA ALA A 81 -14.43 13.39 9.99
C ALA A 81 -15.39 14.36 9.28
N PRO A 82 -15.98 15.33 10.01
CA PRO A 82 -16.82 16.36 9.42
C PRO A 82 -16.00 17.26 8.49
N GLN A 83 -16.67 17.93 7.54
CA GLN A 83 -16.02 18.69 6.46
C GLN A 83 -14.94 19.66 6.93
N LEU A 84 -15.19 20.42 7.99
CA LEU A 84 -14.20 21.38 8.52
C LEU A 84 -12.93 20.69 9.02
N VAL A 85 -13.06 19.53 9.68
CA VAL A 85 -11.93 18.73 10.16
C VAL A 85 -11.23 18.06 8.99
N LEU A 86 -11.98 17.55 8.01
CA LEU A 86 -11.47 16.93 6.79
C LEU A 86 -10.55 17.87 6.00
N PHE A 87 -10.99 19.11 5.75
CA PHE A 87 -10.18 20.10 5.04
C PHE A 87 -8.99 20.58 5.87
N SER A 88 -9.18 20.72 7.19
CA SER A 88 -8.08 21.09 8.11
C SER A 88 -7.01 20.00 8.20
N ALA A 89 -7.40 18.74 8.02
CA ALA A 89 -6.48 17.60 8.00
C ALA A 89 -5.48 17.67 6.85
N ALA A 90 -5.77 18.41 5.77
CA ALA A 90 -4.81 18.63 4.69
C ALA A 90 -3.52 19.28 5.22
N THR A 91 -3.65 20.34 6.03
CA THR A 91 -2.52 21.03 6.65
C THR A 91 -1.77 20.13 7.64
N VAL A 92 -2.52 19.36 8.43
CA VAL A 92 -1.93 18.40 9.39
C VAL A 92 -1.17 17.30 8.66
N GLY A 93 -1.71 16.78 7.57
CA GLY A 93 -1.07 15.76 6.75
C GLY A 93 0.20 16.27 6.09
N ILE A 94 0.24 17.53 5.64
CA ILE A 94 1.47 18.19 5.17
C ILE A 94 2.52 18.20 6.29
N ALA A 95 2.18 18.73 7.46
CA ALA A 95 3.12 18.82 8.59
C ALA A 95 3.60 17.44 9.07
N GLY A 96 2.70 16.47 9.16
CA GLY A 96 3.05 15.11 9.57
C GLY A 96 3.91 14.40 8.54
N ASN A 97 3.65 14.58 7.24
CA ASN A 97 4.43 13.96 6.17
C ASN A 97 5.85 14.57 6.08
N THR A 98 5.99 15.87 6.29
CA THR A 98 7.31 16.52 6.27
C THR A 98 8.16 16.15 7.47
N LEU A 99 7.56 15.99 8.66
CA LEU A 99 8.29 15.76 9.91
C LEU A 99 8.49 14.28 10.26
N GLY A 100 7.58 13.40 9.81
CA GLY A 100 7.59 11.98 10.17
C GLY A 100 7.33 11.02 9.01
N GLY A 101 7.34 11.52 7.76
CA GLY A 101 6.97 10.75 6.58
C GLY A 101 5.50 10.30 6.60
N PRO A 102 5.12 9.33 5.76
CA PRO A 102 3.74 8.86 5.68
C PRO A 102 3.17 8.38 7.02
N VAL A 103 4.01 7.73 7.85
CA VAL A 103 3.61 7.27 9.20
C VAL A 103 3.41 8.44 10.15
N GLY A 104 4.25 9.48 10.07
CA GLY A 104 4.05 10.72 10.81
C GLY A 104 2.75 11.42 10.42
N ALA A 105 2.45 11.48 9.12
CA ALA A 105 1.17 11.99 8.61
C ALA A 105 -0.01 11.19 9.17
N LEU A 106 0.11 9.87 9.25
CA LEU A 106 -0.92 9.00 9.81
C LEU A 106 -1.17 9.27 11.29
N VAL A 107 -0.12 9.28 12.12
CA VAL A 107 -0.26 9.51 13.57
C VAL A 107 -0.80 10.91 13.86
N ALA A 108 -0.23 11.93 13.21
CA ALA A 108 -0.65 13.32 13.41
C ALA A 108 -2.10 13.54 12.98
N THR A 109 -2.49 12.98 11.82
CA THR A 109 -3.86 13.14 11.29
C THR A 109 -4.89 12.39 12.12
N ILE A 110 -4.59 11.17 12.59
CA ILE A 110 -5.53 10.43 13.46
C ILE A 110 -5.81 11.25 14.73
N ILE A 111 -4.77 11.69 15.43
CA ILE A 111 -4.94 12.44 16.69
C ILE A 111 -5.69 13.77 16.43
N ALA A 112 -5.29 14.51 15.39
CA ALA A 112 -5.94 15.77 15.03
C ALA A 112 -7.41 15.59 14.64
N ALA A 113 -7.72 14.56 13.85
CA ALA A 113 -9.07 14.28 13.39
C ALA A 113 -9.99 13.87 14.55
N GLU A 114 -9.50 13.09 15.52
CA GLU A 114 -10.27 12.74 16.71
C GLU A 114 -10.55 13.96 17.59
N LEU A 115 -9.54 14.80 17.84
CA LEU A 115 -9.71 16.05 18.59
C LEU A 115 -10.65 17.03 17.86
N GLY A 116 -10.51 17.16 16.55
CA GLY A 116 -11.39 17.97 15.71
C GLY A 116 -12.84 17.46 15.72
N LYS A 117 -13.05 16.14 15.66
CA LYS A 117 -14.39 15.52 15.75
C LYS A 117 -15.05 15.82 17.10
N ILE A 118 -14.30 15.77 18.20
CA ILE A 118 -14.81 16.05 19.54
C ILE A 118 -15.34 17.49 19.64
N VAL A 119 -14.64 18.47 19.07
CA VAL A 119 -15.02 19.88 19.18
C VAL A 119 -16.05 20.30 18.12
N SER A 120 -16.11 19.59 16.99
CA SER A 120 -17.01 19.93 15.89
C SER A 120 -18.48 19.99 16.34
N LYS A 121 -19.15 21.09 16.00
CA LYS A 121 -20.56 21.40 16.31
C LYS A 121 -20.90 21.60 17.80
N GLU A 122 -19.91 21.77 18.67
CA GLU A 122 -20.15 22.08 20.09
C GLU A 122 -20.25 23.59 20.37
N THR A 123 -19.74 24.44 19.47
CA THR A 123 -19.70 25.89 19.69
C THR A 123 -20.42 26.67 18.59
N ARG A 124 -20.91 27.87 18.92
CA ARG A 124 -21.48 28.81 17.93
C ARG A 124 -20.41 29.35 16.96
N LEU A 125 -19.13 29.20 17.29
CA LEU A 125 -17.98 29.60 16.48
C LEU A 125 -17.27 28.38 15.85
N ASP A 126 -18.03 27.32 15.56
CA ASP A 126 -17.51 26.04 15.03
C ASP A 126 -16.59 26.23 13.81
N ILE A 127 -16.92 27.20 12.95
CA ILE A 127 -16.17 27.48 11.72
C ILE A 127 -14.73 27.94 11.96
N ILE A 128 -14.42 28.50 13.13
CA ILE A 128 -13.07 28.96 13.50
C ILE A 128 -12.44 27.96 14.46
N VAL A 129 -13.20 27.56 15.49
CA VAL A 129 -12.69 26.75 16.60
C VAL A 129 -12.30 25.35 16.13
N THR A 130 -13.11 24.72 15.29
CA THR A 130 -12.88 23.34 14.85
C THR A 130 -11.65 23.22 13.93
N PRO A 131 -11.50 24.06 12.87
CA PRO A 131 -10.26 24.12 12.12
C PRO A 131 -9.03 24.48 12.97
N GLY A 132 -9.17 25.49 13.84
CA GLY A 132 -8.08 25.95 14.70
C GLY A 132 -7.53 24.84 15.59
N ILE A 133 -8.40 24.12 16.29
CA ILE A 133 -7.99 23.02 17.17
C ILE A 133 -7.43 21.86 16.36
N THR A 134 -8.03 21.50 15.23
CA THR A 134 -7.53 20.42 14.38
C THR A 134 -6.11 20.71 13.89
N ILE A 135 -5.87 21.92 13.38
CA ILE A 135 -4.55 22.31 12.86
C ILE A 135 -3.53 22.43 13.99
N ILE A 136 -3.85 23.16 15.07
CA ILE A 136 -2.91 23.38 16.17
C ILE A 136 -2.53 22.05 16.81
N SER A 137 -3.52 21.21 17.16
CA SER A 137 -3.23 19.90 17.75
C SER A 137 -2.45 18.99 16.80
N GLY A 138 -2.84 18.93 15.52
CA GLY A 138 -2.16 18.10 14.54
C GLY A 138 -0.72 18.53 14.25
N VAL A 139 -0.46 19.83 14.12
CA VAL A 139 0.90 20.35 13.89
C VAL A 139 1.77 20.15 15.12
N LEU A 140 1.24 20.37 16.34
CA LEU A 140 1.99 20.09 17.57
C LEU A 140 2.35 18.60 17.67
N VAL A 141 1.39 17.72 17.42
CA VAL A 141 1.64 16.27 17.39
C VAL A 141 2.69 15.92 16.33
N ALA A 142 2.60 16.49 15.14
CA ALA A 142 3.59 16.28 14.09
C ALA A 142 5.00 16.74 14.50
N GLN A 143 5.13 17.85 15.22
CA GLN A 143 6.42 18.35 15.72
C GLN A 143 7.02 17.49 16.83
N PHE A 144 6.20 17.03 17.78
CA PHE A 144 6.70 16.24 18.91
C PHE A 144 6.88 14.76 18.58
N VAL A 145 5.97 14.17 17.79
CA VAL A 145 5.96 12.73 17.48
C VAL A 145 6.67 12.43 16.15
N GLY A 146 6.58 13.35 15.17
CA GLY A 146 7.12 13.16 13.83
C GLY A 146 8.60 12.79 13.79
N PRO A 147 9.51 13.56 14.43
CA PRO A 147 10.94 13.23 14.44
C PRO A 147 11.25 11.86 15.04
N GLY A 148 10.54 11.46 16.10
CA GLY A 148 10.68 10.14 16.71
C GLY A 148 10.23 9.02 15.76
N VAL A 149 9.10 9.21 15.07
CA VAL A 149 8.60 8.28 14.05
C VAL A 149 9.54 8.19 12.86
N ALA A 150 10.03 9.31 12.33
CA ALA A 150 10.99 9.34 11.24
C ALA A 150 12.28 8.58 11.60
N GLY A 151 12.81 8.81 12.81
CA GLY A 151 14.00 8.11 13.30
C GLY A 151 13.81 6.60 13.34
N PHE A 152 12.66 6.15 13.89
CA PHE A 152 12.32 4.73 13.95
C PHE A 152 12.12 4.10 12.56
N MET A 153 11.40 4.78 11.66
CA MET A 153 11.17 4.30 10.29
C MET A 153 12.47 4.23 9.48
N ASN A 154 13.35 5.23 9.60
CA ASN A 154 14.67 5.21 8.96
C ASN A 154 15.55 4.09 9.50
N TRP A 155 15.58 3.90 10.83
CA TRP A 155 16.33 2.81 11.45
C TRP A 155 15.82 1.44 10.99
N PHE A 156 14.50 1.24 11.03
CA PHE A 156 13.87 -0.02 10.62
C PHE A 156 14.05 -0.28 9.11
N GLY A 157 13.83 0.72 8.27
CA GLY A 157 14.04 0.62 6.82
C GLY A 157 15.50 0.28 6.48
N ASN A 158 16.46 0.96 7.13
CA ASN A 158 17.88 0.64 6.96
C ASN A 158 18.24 -0.76 7.45
N LEU A 159 17.63 -1.23 8.54
CA LEU A 159 17.82 -2.61 9.01
C LEU A 159 17.36 -3.60 7.94
N VAL A 160 16.15 -3.43 7.39
CA VAL A 160 15.63 -4.33 6.36
C VAL A 160 16.48 -4.26 5.09
N LYS A 161 16.89 -3.06 4.67
CA LYS A 161 17.75 -2.86 3.51
C LYS A 161 19.10 -3.54 3.69
N THR A 162 19.79 -3.29 4.81
CA THR A 162 21.09 -3.87 5.12
C THR A 162 20.99 -5.40 5.22
N ALA A 163 19.94 -5.92 5.87
CA ALA A 163 19.70 -7.36 5.93
C ALA A 163 19.49 -7.96 4.53
N THR A 164 18.75 -7.27 3.67
CA THR A 164 18.48 -7.72 2.30
C THR A 164 19.72 -7.66 1.41
N GLU A 165 20.62 -6.68 1.63
CA GLU A 165 21.90 -6.61 0.92
C GLU A 165 22.90 -7.67 1.40
N MET A 166 22.93 -7.99 2.70
CA MET A 166 23.80 -9.02 3.26
C MET A 166 23.40 -10.45 2.88
N GLN A 167 22.09 -10.74 2.83
CA GLN A 167 21.56 -12.05 2.44
C GLN A 167 20.41 -11.92 1.43
N PRO A 168 20.70 -11.54 0.16
CA PRO A 168 19.66 -11.26 -0.83
C PRO A 168 18.81 -12.48 -1.18
N PHE A 169 19.36 -13.69 -1.05
CA PHE A 169 18.63 -14.93 -1.29
C PHE A 169 17.56 -15.17 -0.22
N ILE A 170 17.95 -15.32 1.05
CA ILE A 170 17.01 -15.64 2.15
C ILE A 170 16.02 -14.50 2.38
N MET A 171 16.50 -13.25 2.42
CA MET A 171 15.61 -12.10 2.56
C MET A 171 14.70 -11.93 1.36
N GLY A 172 15.16 -12.27 0.15
CA GLY A 172 14.33 -12.33 -1.04
C GLY A 172 13.14 -13.28 -0.85
N ILE A 173 13.36 -14.48 -0.30
CA ILE A 173 12.29 -15.45 0.01
C ILE A 173 11.32 -14.87 1.05
N LEU A 174 11.84 -14.38 2.17
CA LEU A 174 11.03 -13.94 3.30
C LEU A 174 10.20 -12.70 2.96
N VAL A 175 10.82 -11.67 2.38
CA VAL A 175 10.14 -10.41 2.04
C VAL A 175 9.09 -10.64 0.97
N SER A 176 9.41 -11.39 -0.09
CA SER A 176 8.43 -11.70 -1.15
C SER A 176 7.23 -12.49 -0.63
N ALA A 177 7.47 -13.52 0.19
CA ALA A 177 6.40 -14.32 0.77
C ALA A 177 5.51 -13.49 1.72
N LEU A 178 6.12 -12.77 2.66
CA LEU A 178 5.39 -12.00 3.67
C LEU A 178 4.57 -10.86 3.03
N ILE A 179 5.18 -10.08 2.12
CA ILE A 179 4.46 -8.97 1.48
C ILE A 179 3.44 -9.49 0.46
N GLY A 180 3.73 -10.56 -0.26
CA GLY A 180 2.74 -11.19 -1.15
C GLY A 180 1.50 -11.69 -0.40
N VAL A 181 1.71 -12.37 0.73
CA VAL A 181 0.62 -12.77 1.64
C VAL A 181 -0.13 -11.53 2.14
N ALA A 182 0.58 -10.50 2.59
CA ALA A 182 -0.05 -9.26 3.05
C ALA A 182 -0.92 -8.61 1.97
N LEU A 183 -0.56 -8.67 0.69
CA LEU A 183 -1.33 -8.09 -0.42
C LEU A 183 -2.70 -8.74 -0.60
N THR A 184 -2.79 -10.05 -0.35
CA THR A 184 -4.03 -10.80 -0.55
C THR A 184 -4.98 -10.66 0.65
N LEU A 185 -4.42 -10.43 1.83
CA LEU A 185 -5.20 -10.13 3.03
C LEU A 185 -5.91 -8.77 2.89
N PRO A 186 -6.98 -8.51 3.66
CA PRO A 186 -7.62 -7.20 3.77
C PRO A 186 -6.75 -6.20 4.55
N ILE A 187 -5.43 -6.23 4.34
CA ILE A 187 -4.42 -5.38 4.92
C ILE A 187 -3.70 -4.74 3.74
N SER A 188 -3.55 -3.41 3.73
CA SER A 188 -2.92 -2.74 2.59
C SER A 188 -1.40 -3.00 2.60
N SER A 189 -0.93 -3.97 1.81
CA SER A 189 0.51 -4.24 1.59
C SER A 189 1.25 -3.01 1.09
N ALA A 190 0.63 -2.22 0.22
CA ALA A 190 1.19 -0.97 -0.26
C ALA A 190 1.42 0.03 0.87
N ALA A 191 0.45 0.17 1.78
CA ALA A 191 0.61 1.04 2.93
C ALA A 191 1.70 0.52 3.89
N ILE A 192 1.85 -0.80 4.07
CA ILE A 192 2.96 -1.38 4.85
C ILE A 192 4.31 -1.05 4.21
N CYS A 193 4.46 -1.28 2.89
CA CYS A 193 5.71 -0.99 2.19
C CYS A 193 6.07 0.50 2.22
N ILE A 194 5.07 1.39 2.13
CA ILE A 194 5.29 2.83 2.22
C ILE A 194 5.61 3.26 3.65
N ALA A 195 4.89 2.73 4.64
CA ALA A 195 5.12 3.01 6.04
C ALA A 195 6.55 2.63 6.44
N LEU A 196 6.99 1.42 6.08
CA LEU A 196 8.31 0.89 6.38
C LEU A 196 9.42 1.38 5.44
N SER A 197 9.10 2.27 4.49
CA SER A 197 10.03 2.78 3.47
C SER A 197 10.80 1.66 2.76
N LEU A 198 10.11 0.59 2.37
CA LEU A 198 10.73 -0.57 1.70
C LEU A 198 11.11 -0.19 0.26
N ASP A 199 12.33 0.29 0.09
CA ASP A 199 12.95 0.65 -1.18
C ASP A 199 14.08 -0.32 -1.58
N GLY A 200 14.71 -0.05 -2.72
CA GLY A 200 15.87 -0.81 -3.19
C GLY A 200 15.55 -2.28 -3.44
N LEU A 201 16.51 -3.17 -3.11
CA LEU A 201 16.37 -4.62 -3.33
C LEU A 201 15.23 -5.23 -2.53
N ALA A 202 14.98 -4.74 -1.31
CA ALA A 202 13.86 -5.18 -0.49
C ALA A 202 12.52 -4.82 -1.17
N GLY A 203 12.43 -3.62 -1.76
CA GLY A 203 11.29 -3.22 -2.58
C GLY A 203 11.10 -4.09 -3.82
N GLY A 204 12.19 -4.48 -4.48
CA GLY A 204 12.14 -5.41 -5.62
C GLY A 204 11.64 -6.81 -5.23
N ALA A 205 12.10 -7.35 -4.10
CA ALA A 205 11.62 -8.62 -3.55
C ALA A 205 10.13 -8.56 -3.20
N ALA A 206 9.70 -7.50 -2.52
CA ALA A 206 8.31 -7.25 -2.17
C ALA A 206 7.42 -7.22 -3.41
N THR A 207 7.86 -6.53 -4.47
CA THR A 207 7.14 -6.43 -5.75
C THR A 207 6.99 -7.80 -6.40
N ALA A 208 8.08 -8.59 -6.43
CA ALA A 208 8.07 -9.93 -7.00
C ALA A 208 7.06 -10.86 -6.30
N GLY A 209 6.95 -10.75 -4.98
CA GLY A 209 5.97 -11.51 -4.20
C GLY A 209 4.53 -11.06 -4.46
N CYS A 210 4.30 -9.75 -4.55
CA CYS A 210 3.02 -9.17 -4.90
C CYS A 210 2.57 -9.61 -6.31
N CYS A 211 3.45 -9.54 -7.29
CA CYS A 211 3.21 -10.00 -8.66
C CYS A 211 2.91 -11.51 -8.71
N ALA A 212 3.63 -12.31 -7.92
CA ALA A 212 3.39 -13.75 -7.81
C ALA A 212 1.97 -14.08 -7.33
N GLN A 213 1.44 -13.31 -6.39
CA GLN A 213 0.08 -13.51 -5.90
C GLN A 213 -0.96 -13.09 -6.93
N MET A 214 -0.83 -11.88 -7.48
CA MET A 214 -1.81 -11.34 -8.44
C MET A 214 -1.89 -12.19 -9.71
N ILE A 215 -0.76 -12.45 -10.36
CA ILE A 215 -0.73 -13.22 -11.60
C ILE A 215 -0.91 -14.70 -11.32
N GLY A 216 -0.37 -15.21 -10.21
CA GLY A 216 -0.54 -16.59 -9.83
C GLY A 216 -2.02 -16.95 -9.68
N PHE A 217 -2.78 -16.12 -8.96
CA PHE A 217 -4.24 -16.28 -8.87
C PHE A 217 -4.94 -16.07 -10.21
N ALA A 218 -4.54 -15.06 -10.99
CA ALA A 218 -5.13 -14.78 -12.30
C ALA A 218 -5.02 -15.98 -13.26
N VAL A 219 -3.86 -16.64 -13.30
CA VAL A 219 -3.61 -17.81 -14.16
C VAL A 219 -4.27 -19.06 -13.60
N MET A 220 -4.18 -19.29 -12.29
CA MET A 220 -4.76 -20.47 -11.64
C MET A 220 -6.30 -20.47 -11.71
N SER A 221 -6.91 -19.28 -11.70
CA SER A 221 -8.37 -19.09 -11.78
C SER A 221 -8.90 -18.88 -13.20
N TYR A 222 -8.02 -18.87 -14.22
CA TYR A 222 -8.39 -18.61 -15.62
C TYR A 222 -9.41 -19.62 -16.16
N ARG A 223 -9.35 -20.89 -15.73
CA ARG A 223 -10.32 -21.92 -16.16
C ARG A 223 -11.76 -21.57 -15.76
N GLU A 224 -11.93 -20.89 -14.63
CA GLU A 224 -13.24 -20.63 -14.01
C GLU A 224 -13.74 -19.22 -14.34
N ASN A 225 -12.83 -18.23 -14.37
CA ASN A 225 -13.18 -16.81 -14.51
C ASN A 225 -12.81 -16.21 -15.88
N LYS A 226 -12.14 -16.99 -16.74
CA LYS A 226 -11.71 -16.59 -18.09
C LYS A 226 -10.93 -15.27 -18.07
N VAL A 227 -11.05 -14.48 -19.14
CA VAL A 227 -10.35 -13.20 -19.32
C VAL A 227 -10.78 -12.17 -18.27
N GLY A 228 -12.04 -12.22 -17.81
CA GLY A 228 -12.56 -11.32 -16.77
C GLY A 228 -11.79 -11.47 -15.46
N GLY A 229 -11.62 -12.69 -14.96
CA GLY A 229 -10.82 -12.95 -13.76
C GLY A 229 -9.33 -12.68 -13.95
N LEU A 230 -8.80 -12.93 -15.14
CA LEU A 230 -7.38 -12.66 -15.44
C LEU A 230 -7.07 -11.17 -15.35
N MET A 231 -7.91 -10.32 -15.93
CA MET A 231 -7.75 -8.86 -15.80
C MET A 231 -8.05 -8.37 -14.38
N ALA A 232 -9.14 -8.85 -13.77
CA ALA A 232 -9.55 -8.40 -12.44
C ALA A 232 -8.53 -8.73 -11.34
N GLN A 233 -7.89 -9.89 -11.40
CA GLN A 233 -6.89 -10.29 -10.40
C GLN A 233 -5.47 -9.86 -10.81
N GLY A 234 -5.13 -10.02 -12.09
CA GLY A 234 -3.78 -9.76 -12.59
C GLY A 234 -3.45 -8.28 -12.69
N LEU A 235 -4.40 -7.44 -13.12
CA LEU A 235 -4.23 -5.98 -13.19
C LEU A 235 -4.96 -5.24 -12.06
N GLY A 236 -5.95 -5.87 -11.43
CA GLY A 236 -6.67 -5.31 -10.28
C GLY A 236 -6.04 -5.72 -8.96
N THR A 237 -6.60 -6.72 -8.27
CA THR A 237 -6.10 -7.13 -6.94
C THR A 237 -6.34 -8.61 -6.66
N SER A 238 -5.42 -9.26 -5.94
CA SER A 238 -5.64 -10.63 -5.45
C SER A 238 -6.58 -10.70 -4.25
N MET A 239 -6.90 -9.58 -3.61
CA MET A 239 -7.89 -9.52 -2.53
C MET A 239 -9.26 -10.08 -2.95
N LEU A 240 -9.57 -10.06 -4.26
CA LEU A 240 -10.78 -10.70 -4.82
C LEU A 240 -10.88 -12.20 -4.47
N GLN A 241 -9.75 -12.88 -4.28
CA GLN A 241 -9.71 -14.29 -3.90
C GLN A 241 -9.82 -14.52 -2.39
N MET A 242 -9.90 -13.48 -1.55
CA MET A 242 -9.93 -13.65 -0.10
C MET A 242 -11.14 -14.47 0.36
N GLY A 243 -12.32 -14.26 -0.23
CA GLY A 243 -13.51 -15.06 0.06
C GLY A 243 -13.28 -16.55 -0.19
N ASN A 244 -12.61 -16.87 -1.29
CA ASN A 244 -12.26 -18.25 -1.66
C ASN A 244 -11.17 -18.83 -0.76
N ILE A 245 -10.20 -18.02 -0.32
CA ILE A 245 -9.13 -18.45 0.61
C ILE A 245 -9.72 -18.81 1.97
N VAL A 246 -10.75 -18.09 2.44
CA VAL A 246 -11.44 -18.45 3.69
C VAL A 246 -12.13 -19.81 3.58
N LEU A 247 -12.70 -20.13 2.41
CA LEU A 247 -13.37 -21.41 2.17
C LEU A 247 -12.36 -22.56 1.98
N ASN A 248 -11.30 -22.33 1.21
CA ASN A 248 -10.23 -23.30 1.00
C ASN A 248 -8.85 -22.61 1.07
N PRO A 249 -8.20 -22.56 2.24
CA PRO A 249 -6.88 -21.90 2.39
C PRO A 249 -5.78 -22.49 1.52
N ARG A 250 -5.96 -23.72 1.02
CA ARG A 250 -4.96 -24.43 0.22
C ARG A 250 -4.75 -23.79 -1.15
N ILE A 251 -5.72 -23.04 -1.66
CA ILE A 251 -5.57 -22.30 -2.93
C ILE A 251 -4.48 -21.22 -2.85
N TRP A 252 -4.08 -20.82 -1.66
CA TRP A 252 -3.06 -19.79 -1.45
C TRP A 252 -1.62 -20.33 -1.48
N ILE A 253 -1.46 -21.65 -1.38
CA ILE A 253 -0.15 -22.31 -1.39
C ILE A 253 0.57 -22.09 -2.74
N PRO A 254 -0.04 -22.36 -3.92
CA PRO A 254 0.63 -22.20 -5.21
C PRO A 254 1.23 -20.80 -5.46
N PRO A 255 0.49 -19.68 -5.26
CA PRO A 255 1.06 -18.35 -5.47
C PRO A 255 2.11 -17.99 -4.41
N THR A 256 1.97 -18.47 -3.17
CA THR A 256 2.97 -18.21 -2.11
C THR A 256 4.27 -18.96 -2.38
N LEU A 257 4.21 -20.21 -2.82
CA LEU A 257 5.39 -20.96 -3.28
C LEU A 257 6.07 -20.27 -4.47
N ALA A 258 5.28 -19.75 -5.42
CA ALA A 258 5.81 -18.98 -6.52
C ALA A 258 6.50 -17.69 -6.03
N SER A 259 5.93 -16.98 -5.05
CA SER A 259 6.56 -15.79 -4.46
C SER A 259 7.92 -16.09 -3.83
N MET A 260 8.04 -17.22 -3.12
CA MET A 260 9.28 -17.64 -2.49
C MET A 260 10.40 -17.92 -3.50
N ILE A 261 10.06 -18.26 -4.74
CA ILE A 261 11.04 -18.46 -5.81
C ILE A 261 11.31 -17.16 -6.55
N THR A 262 10.28 -16.38 -6.88
CA THR A 262 10.42 -15.13 -7.63
C THR A 262 11.17 -14.06 -6.84
N GLY A 263 11.07 -14.06 -5.50
CA GLY A 263 11.80 -13.15 -4.62
C GLY A 263 13.33 -13.20 -4.80
N PRO A 264 13.99 -14.35 -4.59
CA PRO A 264 15.42 -14.53 -4.86
C PRO A 264 15.81 -14.26 -6.31
N VAL A 265 14.96 -14.60 -7.27
CA VAL A 265 15.22 -14.28 -8.68
C VAL A 265 15.24 -12.77 -8.89
N ALA A 266 14.33 -12.03 -8.25
CA ALA A 266 14.31 -10.58 -8.29
C ALA A 266 15.59 -9.98 -7.68
N THR A 267 16.01 -10.46 -6.51
CA THR A 267 17.12 -9.87 -5.74
C THR A 267 18.51 -10.31 -6.21
N VAL A 268 18.73 -11.61 -6.43
CA VAL A 268 20.04 -12.19 -6.73
C VAL A 268 20.33 -12.18 -8.23
N VAL A 269 19.36 -12.54 -9.07
CA VAL A 269 19.59 -12.73 -10.52
C VAL A 269 19.49 -11.41 -11.27
N PHE A 270 18.41 -10.65 -11.05
CA PHE A 270 18.16 -9.41 -11.79
C PHE A 270 18.52 -8.14 -11.00
N GLY A 271 18.68 -8.24 -9.68
CA GLY A 271 18.99 -7.10 -8.81
C GLY A 271 17.91 -6.01 -8.88
N LEU A 272 16.64 -6.41 -9.01
CA LEU A 272 15.52 -5.49 -9.17
C LEU A 272 15.38 -4.61 -7.93
N LYS A 273 15.27 -3.30 -8.16
CA LYS A 273 15.00 -2.31 -7.12
C LYS A 273 13.65 -1.67 -7.35
N ASN A 274 12.97 -1.25 -6.29
CA ASN A 274 11.71 -0.51 -6.39
C ASN A 274 11.67 0.68 -5.42
N ILE A 275 10.79 1.64 -5.70
CA ILE A 275 10.38 2.71 -4.79
C ILE A 275 9.30 2.19 -3.81
N PRO A 276 9.20 2.73 -2.59
CA PRO A 276 8.24 2.27 -1.58
C PRO A 276 6.78 2.24 -2.08
N ALA A 277 6.38 3.22 -2.88
CA ALA A 277 5.03 3.31 -3.44
C ALA A 277 4.70 2.16 -4.41
N GLY A 278 5.71 1.59 -5.09
CA GLY A 278 5.56 0.47 -6.02
C GLY A 278 5.75 -0.90 -5.37
N SER A 279 6.52 -0.98 -4.29
CA SER A 279 6.96 -2.23 -3.66
C SER A 279 5.84 -3.17 -3.23
N GLY A 280 4.73 -2.62 -2.73
CA GLY A 280 3.62 -3.40 -2.18
C GLY A 280 2.42 -3.56 -3.11
N MET A 281 2.53 -3.16 -4.39
CA MET A 281 1.40 -3.08 -5.32
C MET A 281 1.40 -4.15 -6.41
N GLY A 282 2.50 -4.88 -6.58
CA GLY A 282 2.59 -5.95 -7.59
C GLY A 282 2.24 -5.44 -8.99
N THR A 283 1.39 -6.19 -9.70
CA THR A 283 0.94 -5.83 -11.05
C THR A 283 -0.33 -4.97 -11.08
N CYS A 284 -0.83 -4.52 -9.92
CA CYS A 284 -1.99 -3.64 -9.82
C CYS A 284 -1.74 -2.36 -10.62
N GLY A 285 -2.53 -2.12 -11.67
CA GLY A 285 -2.35 -0.97 -12.56
C GLY A 285 -0.92 -0.82 -13.13
N LEU A 286 -0.14 -1.91 -13.17
CA LEU A 286 1.28 -1.92 -13.51
C LEU A 286 2.18 -1.07 -12.60
N VAL A 287 1.70 -0.75 -11.40
CA VAL A 287 2.38 0.12 -10.44
C VAL A 287 3.73 -0.44 -9.99
N GLY A 288 3.81 -1.74 -9.68
CA GLY A 288 5.07 -2.38 -9.30
C GLY A 288 6.12 -2.28 -10.40
N PRO A 289 5.84 -2.75 -11.63
CA PRO A 289 6.72 -2.57 -12.79
C PRO A 289 7.15 -1.13 -13.05
N ILE A 290 6.22 -0.16 -12.98
CA ILE A 290 6.54 1.26 -13.15
C ILE A 290 7.48 1.72 -12.03
N GLY A 291 7.23 1.30 -10.79
CA GLY A 291 8.10 1.59 -9.67
C GLY A 291 9.51 1.04 -9.87
N VAL A 292 9.66 -0.18 -10.38
CA VAL A 292 10.97 -0.77 -10.72
C VAL A 292 11.67 0.06 -11.79
N TYR A 293 10.94 0.47 -12.82
CA TYR A 293 11.45 1.36 -13.86
C TYR A 293 11.98 2.67 -13.27
N THR A 294 11.19 3.31 -12.39
CA THR A 294 11.57 4.58 -11.76
C THR A 294 12.79 4.46 -10.85
N ALA A 295 12.98 3.32 -10.19
CA ALA A 295 14.10 3.10 -9.27
C ALA A 295 15.42 2.76 -9.99
N MET A 296 15.35 2.12 -11.16
CA MET A 296 16.54 1.64 -11.88
C MET A 296 16.92 2.51 -13.09
N GLY A 297 15.99 3.31 -13.61
CA GLY A 297 16.26 4.25 -14.70
C GLY A 297 16.45 3.62 -16.08
N GLY A 298 16.10 2.33 -16.26
CA GLY A 298 16.19 1.64 -17.55
C GLY A 298 17.21 0.50 -17.61
N GLY A 299 17.19 -0.23 -18.73
CA GLY A 299 18.19 -1.28 -19.05
C GLY A 299 17.58 -2.62 -19.43
N ALA A 300 18.26 -3.37 -20.32
CA ALA A 300 17.78 -4.65 -20.83
C ALA A 300 17.56 -5.69 -19.72
N ARG A 301 18.44 -5.72 -18.70
CA ARG A 301 18.30 -6.61 -17.54
C ARG A 301 17.07 -6.28 -16.69
N MET A 302 16.75 -5.00 -16.54
CA MET A 302 15.57 -4.55 -15.80
C MET A 302 14.30 -4.94 -16.55
N TRP A 303 14.21 -4.69 -17.86
CA TRP A 303 13.04 -5.07 -18.67
C TRP A 303 12.82 -6.58 -18.72
N LEU A 304 13.90 -7.36 -18.89
CA LEU A 304 13.84 -8.82 -18.79
C LEU A 304 13.42 -9.27 -17.38
N GLY A 305 13.95 -8.64 -16.34
CA GLY A 305 13.58 -8.91 -14.95
C GLY A 305 12.12 -8.60 -14.68
N ILE A 306 11.59 -7.47 -15.13
CA ILE A 306 10.17 -7.13 -15.02
C ILE A 306 9.32 -8.18 -15.75
N LEU A 307 9.64 -8.50 -17.00
CA LEU A 307 8.87 -9.48 -17.77
C LEU A 307 8.86 -10.86 -17.08
N LEU A 308 10.03 -11.35 -16.67
CA LEU A 308 10.15 -12.68 -16.08
C LEU A 308 9.62 -12.74 -14.66
N VAL A 309 10.05 -11.84 -13.78
CA VAL A 309 9.70 -11.85 -12.35
C VAL A 309 8.29 -11.37 -12.10
N CYS A 310 7.82 -10.35 -12.84
CA CYS A 310 6.49 -9.81 -12.61
C CYS A 310 5.41 -10.59 -13.36
N PHE A 311 5.70 -11.22 -14.51
CA PHE A 311 4.67 -11.87 -15.36
C PHE A 311 4.88 -13.36 -15.59
N VAL A 312 5.99 -13.75 -16.21
CA VAL A 312 6.16 -15.11 -16.74
C VAL A 312 6.39 -16.15 -15.66
N LEU A 313 7.35 -15.93 -14.75
CA LEU A 313 7.68 -16.86 -13.68
C LEU A 313 6.52 -17.06 -12.71
N PRO A 314 5.84 -16.00 -12.21
CA PRO A 314 4.56 -16.15 -11.51
C PRO A 314 3.56 -17.07 -12.21
N ALA A 315 3.28 -16.80 -13.48
CA ALA A 315 2.29 -17.53 -14.25
C ALA A 315 2.64 -19.02 -14.36
N VAL A 316 3.88 -19.32 -14.74
CA VAL A 316 4.34 -20.69 -14.98
C VAL A 316 4.45 -21.47 -13.67
N LEU A 317 5.09 -20.91 -12.65
CA LEU A 317 5.30 -21.58 -11.37
C LEU A 317 3.97 -21.86 -10.67
N THR A 318 3.08 -20.86 -10.60
CA THR A 318 1.78 -21.05 -9.96
C THR A 318 0.89 -22.01 -10.74
N PHE A 319 0.96 -22.04 -12.08
CA PHE A 319 0.25 -23.04 -12.87
C PHE A 319 0.74 -24.46 -12.56
N ILE A 320 2.05 -24.68 -12.51
CA ILE A 320 2.63 -25.99 -12.18
C ILE A 320 2.22 -26.43 -10.77
N PHE A 321 2.39 -25.56 -9.76
CA PHE A 321 1.98 -25.87 -8.39
C PHE A 321 0.47 -26.09 -8.27
N GLY A 322 -0.33 -25.26 -8.94
CA GLY A 322 -1.79 -25.39 -8.96
C GLY A 322 -2.24 -26.72 -9.56
N GLU A 323 -1.63 -27.17 -10.65
CA GLU A 323 -1.97 -28.46 -11.28
C GLU A 323 -1.56 -29.65 -10.40
N ILE A 324 -0.41 -29.57 -9.72
CA ILE A 324 0.00 -30.59 -8.73
C ILE A 324 -1.03 -30.67 -7.59
N LEU A 325 -1.46 -29.53 -7.04
CA LEU A 325 -2.47 -29.51 -5.97
C LEU A 325 -3.86 -29.96 -6.43
N ARG A 326 -4.24 -29.68 -7.68
CA ARG A 326 -5.46 -30.21 -8.30
C ARG A 326 -5.39 -31.74 -8.43
N ARG A 327 -4.26 -32.31 -8.85
CA ARG A 327 -4.05 -33.77 -8.92
C ARG A 327 -4.07 -34.45 -7.55
N MET A 328 -3.62 -33.76 -6.51
CA MET A 328 -3.74 -34.23 -5.12
C MET A 328 -5.16 -34.06 -4.54
N GLY A 329 -6.10 -33.47 -5.28
CA GLY A 329 -7.48 -33.22 -4.85
C GLY A 329 -7.61 -32.11 -3.80
N TRP A 330 -6.57 -31.30 -3.60
CA TRP A 330 -6.57 -30.20 -2.61
C TRP A 330 -7.25 -28.93 -3.12
N ILE A 331 -7.27 -28.75 -4.44
CA ILE A 331 -7.98 -27.67 -5.14
C ILE A 331 -8.97 -28.33 -6.09
N LYS A 332 -10.26 -27.99 -5.97
CA LYS A 332 -11.33 -28.50 -6.82
C LYS A 332 -11.73 -27.44 -7.85
N GLU A 333 -12.42 -27.87 -8.91
CA GLU A 333 -13.04 -26.94 -9.85
C GLU A 333 -14.13 -26.14 -9.14
N GLY A 334 -14.09 -24.82 -9.28
CA GLY A 334 -15.02 -23.90 -8.64
C GLY A 334 -14.46 -23.23 -7.38
N ASP A 335 -13.37 -23.75 -6.79
CA ASP A 335 -12.74 -23.18 -5.59
C ASP A 335 -12.15 -21.78 -5.85
N LEU A 336 -11.94 -21.39 -7.11
CA LEU A 336 -11.33 -20.12 -7.50
C LEU A 336 -12.29 -19.20 -8.26
N LYS A 337 -13.56 -19.60 -8.38
CA LYS A 337 -14.59 -18.83 -9.07
C LYS A 337 -14.82 -17.52 -8.35
N LEU A 338 -14.85 -16.44 -9.12
CA LEU A 338 -15.20 -15.11 -8.66
C LEU A 338 -16.60 -14.76 -9.15
N ASP A 339 -17.36 -14.09 -8.29
CA ASP A 339 -18.58 -13.38 -8.70
C ASP A 339 -18.16 -11.96 -9.15
N LEU A 340 -17.88 -11.83 -10.45
CA LEU A 340 -17.47 -10.59 -11.12
C LEU A 340 -18.66 -9.85 -11.74
#